data_AF-A0A3M1ZV87-F1
#
_entry.id   AF-A0A3M1ZV87-F1
#
_cell.length_a   1.000
_cell.length_b   1.000
_cell.length_c   1.000
_cell.angle_alpha   90.00
_cell.angle_beta   90.00
_cell.angle_gamma   90.00
#
_symmetry.space_group_name_H-M   'P 1'
#
loop_
_entity.id
_entity.type
_entity.pdbx_description
1 polymer ?
#
loop_
_entity_poly.entity_id
_entity_poly.type
_entity_poly.pdbx_seq_one_letter_code
_entity_poly.pdbx_strand_id
1 'polypeptide(L)'
;NLNIIAVTPQGNKPGVRTGNVGALPVSHPAGNSDGIVTATVINPTATTGAKYEVFFSDNNGEIVWNLRNTATNQVILTNQPQVDDVEAVRTQPIVDGVQVKVAGPAPGVKDWDIPAGTRRFTWAGGADGLGFEGFNGAIGWASPASVFGGVDQNQIVSAATLKNVLLVLANVSDGSVNYDPQFAQDGSDPNVSFGYRFLRGASLAPQQPQFAPYILNPSGGYAYQAFERNVPLAAYDVDDPENPRRLAVAFLENNQPGGLVDGKWWPGNFQEYDNTAGSGPREWLFILDADYSETPNPTYQQELIGNVDMPIMYWLTVARRGPVPFSPGGTGEDQFLILAGKINTVNDVFEFQTPAVVRSDELTKQDLDKINVFPNPYYAKNPSETS
;
A
#
# COMPACT_ATOMS: atom_id res chain seq x y z
N ASN A 1 -17.62 -3.75 -53.03
CA ASN A 1 -16.28 -4.32 -53.25
C ASN A 1 -15.59 -4.57 -51.92
N LEU A 2 -15.55 -5.83 -51.50
CA LEU A 2 -14.75 -6.30 -50.36
C LEU A 2 -13.37 -6.69 -50.91
N ASN A 3 -12.35 -5.92 -50.56
CA ASN A 3 -10.96 -6.29 -50.86
C ASN A 3 -10.49 -7.23 -49.74
N ILE A 4 -10.31 -8.51 -50.07
CA ILE A 4 -9.69 -9.46 -49.16
C ILE A 4 -8.18 -9.23 -49.24
N ILE A 5 -7.60 -8.66 -48.18
CA ILE A 5 -6.15 -8.55 -48.04
C ILE A 5 -5.67 -9.80 -47.32
N ALA A 6 -5.05 -10.72 -48.06
CA ALA A 6 -4.36 -11.87 -47.49
C ALA A 6 -2.96 -11.43 -47.03
N VAL A 7 -2.70 -11.49 -45.73
CA VAL A 7 -1.38 -11.27 -45.14
C VAL A 7 -0.80 -12.62 -44.73
N THR A 8 0.37 -12.96 -45.23
CA THR A 8 1.12 -14.14 -44.78
C THR A 8 2.22 -13.67 -43.81
N PRO A 9 2.30 -14.20 -42.59
CA PRO A 9 3.40 -13.91 -41.69
C PRO A 9 4.74 -14.28 -42.35
N GLN A 10 5.64 -13.31 -42.47
CA GLN A 10 6.97 -13.57 -42.99
C GLN A 10 7.78 -14.30 -41.90
N GLY A 11 8.34 -15.47 -42.22
CA GLY A 11 9.32 -16.13 -41.37
C GLY A 11 10.63 -15.35 -41.28
N ASN A 12 11.57 -15.82 -40.46
CA ASN A 12 12.89 -15.22 -40.38
C ASN A 12 13.58 -15.21 -41.76
N LYS A 13 14.26 -14.10 -42.08
CA LYS A 13 15.10 -14.05 -43.29
C LYS A 13 16.20 -15.12 -43.19
N PRO A 14 16.68 -15.68 -44.32
CA PRO A 14 17.82 -16.58 -44.32
C PRO A 14 18.99 -16.01 -43.52
N GLY A 15 19.65 -16.85 -42.71
CA GLY A 15 20.78 -16.43 -41.88
C GLY A 15 20.41 -15.70 -40.59
N VAL A 16 19.12 -15.41 -40.37
CA VAL A 16 18.62 -14.75 -39.15
C VAL A 16 18.01 -15.78 -38.22
N ARG A 17 18.41 -15.74 -36.95
CA ARG A 17 17.73 -16.42 -35.85
C ARG A 17 17.38 -15.40 -34.80
N THR A 18 16.13 -15.44 -34.35
CA THR A 18 15.61 -14.57 -33.30
C THR A 18 15.34 -15.38 -32.04
N GLY A 19 15.33 -14.72 -30.89
CA GLY A 19 14.77 -15.30 -29.68
C GLY A 19 13.25 -15.54 -29.78
N ASN A 20 12.70 -16.18 -28.76
CA ASN A 20 11.27 -16.40 -28.65
C ASN A 20 10.53 -15.08 -28.37
N VAL A 21 9.31 -14.98 -28.90
CA VAL A 21 8.32 -13.99 -28.48
C VAL A 21 7.79 -14.38 -27.10
N GLY A 22 7.47 -13.40 -26.26
CA GLY A 22 6.86 -13.65 -24.95
C GLY A 22 7.48 -12.86 -23.81
N ALA A 23 7.04 -13.18 -22.59
CA ALA A 23 7.47 -12.51 -21.38
C ALA A 23 8.96 -12.76 -21.09
N LEU A 24 9.65 -11.70 -20.68
CA LEU A 24 11.02 -11.73 -20.19
C LEU A 24 10.99 -11.75 -18.65
N PRO A 25 11.96 -12.42 -18.01
CA PRO A 25 12.15 -12.30 -16.58
C PRO A 25 12.55 -10.85 -16.24
N VAL A 26 11.91 -10.32 -15.21
CA VAL A 26 12.22 -9.01 -14.62
C VAL A 26 12.69 -9.23 -13.19
N SER A 27 13.75 -8.54 -12.79
CA SER A 27 14.26 -8.54 -11.41
C SER A 27 14.16 -7.15 -10.80
N HIS A 28 14.05 -7.06 -9.48
CA HIS A 28 13.96 -5.80 -8.71
C HIS A 28 15.16 -5.71 -7.76
N PRO A 29 16.36 -5.34 -8.27
CA PRO A 29 17.59 -5.34 -7.48
C PRO A 29 17.72 -4.23 -6.43
N ALA A 30 16.93 -3.15 -6.52
CA ALA A 30 17.00 -2.03 -5.58
C ALA A 30 15.64 -1.43 -5.31
N GLY A 31 15.46 -0.90 -4.10
CA GLY A 31 14.20 -0.39 -3.58
C GLY A 31 13.38 -1.48 -2.88
N ASN A 32 12.20 -1.12 -2.39
CA ASN A 32 11.32 -1.98 -1.61
C ASN A 32 9.84 -1.86 -2.04
N SER A 33 9.58 -1.30 -3.22
CA SER A 33 8.22 -1.16 -3.71
C SER A 33 7.55 -2.51 -3.99
N ASP A 34 6.22 -2.51 -3.96
CA ASP A 34 5.36 -3.58 -4.49
C ASP A 34 5.04 -3.34 -5.98
N GLY A 35 5.84 -2.51 -6.66
CA GLY A 35 5.66 -2.19 -8.07
C GLY A 35 5.82 -3.38 -8.99
N ILE A 36 5.07 -3.37 -10.10
CA ILE A 36 5.12 -4.44 -11.08
C ILE A 36 5.66 -3.90 -12.39
N VAL A 37 6.75 -4.51 -12.88
CA VAL A 37 7.27 -4.26 -14.21
C VAL A 37 7.16 -5.53 -15.04
N THR A 38 6.55 -5.41 -16.22
CA THR A 38 6.50 -6.50 -17.21
C THR A 38 7.24 -6.07 -18.47
N ALA A 39 8.02 -7.00 -19.04
CA ALA A 39 8.70 -6.82 -20.30
C ALA A 39 8.33 -7.98 -21.23
N THR A 40 7.76 -7.69 -22.39
CA THR A 40 7.30 -8.70 -23.35
C THR A 40 7.89 -8.44 -24.72
N VAL A 41 8.62 -9.40 -25.27
CA VAL A 41 9.10 -9.34 -26.66
C VAL A 41 7.89 -9.45 -27.58
N ILE A 42 7.64 -8.41 -28.36
CA ILE A 42 6.58 -8.38 -29.39
C ILE A 42 7.14 -8.38 -30.81
N ASN A 43 8.36 -7.87 -31.00
CA ASN A 43 9.08 -7.91 -32.26
C ASN A 43 10.49 -8.45 -32.02
N PRO A 44 10.70 -9.77 -32.11
CA PRO A 44 11.97 -10.40 -31.76
C PRO A 44 13.09 -10.03 -32.76
N THR A 45 12.77 -9.53 -33.95
CA THR A 45 13.78 -9.09 -34.94
C THR A 45 14.45 -7.76 -34.60
N ALA A 46 13.84 -6.97 -33.71
CA ALA A 46 14.35 -5.67 -33.24
C ALA A 46 15.15 -5.78 -31.92
N THR A 47 15.15 -6.96 -31.28
CA THR A 47 15.87 -7.19 -30.03
C THR A 47 17.39 -7.20 -30.25
N THR A 48 18.14 -6.75 -29.24
CA THR A 48 19.58 -6.47 -29.37
C THR A 48 20.46 -7.36 -28.50
N GLY A 49 19.88 -8.12 -27.55
CA GLY A 49 20.64 -8.81 -26.52
C GLY A 49 20.96 -7.94 -25.30
N ALA A 50 20.61 -6.65 -25.35
CA ALA A 50 20.97 -5.68 -24.33
C ALA A 50 20.17 -5.89 -23.03
N LYS A 51 20.78 -5.43 -21.94
CA LYS A 51 20.18 -5.33 -20.61
C LYS A 51 19.63 -3.92 -20.41
N TYR A 52 18.40 -3.84 -19.93
CA TYR A 52 17.68 -2.61 -19.70
C TYR A 52 17.36 -2.45 -18.22
N GLU A 53 17.27 -1.20 -17.81
CA GLU A 53 16.88 -0.82 -16.47
C GLU A 53 15.71 0.15 -16.53
N VAL A 54 14.65 -0.17 -15.79
CA VAL A 54 13.54 0.71 -15.47
C VAL A 54 13.85 1.38 -14.14
N PHE A 55 13.86 2.72 -14.13
CA PHE A 55 14.15 3.51 -12.95
C PHE A 55 13.18 4.69 -12.85
N PHE A 56 12.99 5.21 -11.63
CA PHE A 56 11.97 6.21 -11.36
C PHE A 56 12.55 7.58 -11.05
N SER A 57 11.74 8.61 -11.29
CA SER A 57 12.04 10.00 -10.95
C SER A 57 10.78 10.72 -10.48
N ASP A 58 10.95 11.71 -9.61
CA ASP A 58 9.89 12.67 -9.32
C ASP A 58 9.76 13.67 -10.48
N ASN A 59 8.54 13.86 -10.96
CA ASN A 59 8.19 14.87 -11.95
C ASN A 59 7.01 15.69 -11.42
N ASN A 60 7.33 16.73 -10.64
CA ASN A 60 6.37 17.64 -10.00
C ASN A 60 5.45 16.92 -8.98
N GLY A 61 6.01 16.04 -8.15
CA GLY A 61 5.27 15.30 -7.13
C GLY A 61 4.62 14.00 -7.63
N GLU A 62 4.72 13.70 -8.93
CA GLU A 62 4.31 12.42 -9.51
C GLU A 62 5.53 11.54 -9.76
N ILE A 63 5.47 10.29 -9.32
CA ILE A 63 6.49 9.30 -9.66
C ILE A 63 6.25 8.80 -11.08
N VAL A 64 7.22 9.03 -11.95
CA VAL A 64 7.24 8.57 -13.34
C VAL A 64 8.40 7.59 -13.55
N TRP A 65 8.29 6.73 -14.56
CA TRP A 65 9.33 5.76 -14.90
C TRP A 65 10.08 6.12 -16.17
N ASN A 66 11.31 5.61 -16.25
CA ASN A 66 12.26 5.85 -17.32
C ASN A 66 12.88 4.51 -17.71
N LEU A 67 13.47 4.42 -18.91
CA LEU A 67 14.14 3.21 -19.38
C LEU A 67 15.53 3.56 -19.89
N ARG A 68 16.57 2.89 -19.39
CA ARG A 68 17.93 2.99 -19.93
C ARG A 68 18.45 1.66 -20.43
N ASN A 69 19.24 1.71 -21.50
CA ASN A 69 20.08 0.59 -21.92
C ASN A 69 21.39 0.65 -21.13
N THR A 70 21.65 -0.37 -20.32
CA THR A 70 22.80 -0.40 -19.41
C THR A 70 24.14 -0.60 -20.11
N ALA A 71 24.14 -1.19 -21.32
CA ALA A 71 25.36 -1.39 -22.09
C ALA A 71 25.88 -0.08 -22.71
N THR A 72 24.97 0.81 -23.13
CA THR A 72 25.32 2.11 -23.73
C THR A 72 25.18 3.28 -22.76
N ASN A 73 24.58 3.04 -21.59
CA ASN A 73 24.16 4.06 -20.63
C ASN A 73 23.23 5.13 -21.22
N GLN A 74 22.52 4.80 -22.30
CA GLN A 74 21.57 5.70 -22.95
C GLN A 74 20.19 5.57 -22.33
N VAL A 75 19.59 6.69 -21.92
CA VAL A 75 18.18 6.76 -21.54
C VAL A 75 17.34 6.82 -22.82
N ILE A 76 16.44 5.85 -22.98
CA ILE A 76 15.63 5.65 -24.19
C ILE A 76 14.20 6.15 -23.99
N LEU A 77 13.65 5.97 -22.80
CA LEU A 77 12.35 6.52 -22.41
C LEU A 77 12.53 7.41 -21.18
N THR A 78 11.82 8.53 -21.17
CA THR A 78 11.81 9.48 -20.06
C THR A 78 10.40 9.83 -19.65
N ASN A 79 10.16 10.03 -18.36
CA ASN A 79 8.92 10.55 -17.78
C ASN A 79 7.65 9.84 -18.26
N GLN A 80 7.69 8.51 -18.30
CA GLN A 80 6.53 7.72 -18.66
C GLN A 80 5.60 7.56 -17.45
N PRO A 81 4.27 7.68 -17.64
CA PRO A 81 3.32 7.49 -16.55
C PRO A 81 3.25 6.01 -16.16
N GLN A 82 2.95 5.77 -14.89
CA GLN A 82 2.62 4.45 -14.38
C GLN A 82 1.16 4.11 -14.71
N VAL A 83 0.82 2.82 -14.65
CA VAL A 83 -0.57 2.36 -14.73
C VAL A 83 -0.99 1.73 -13.39
N ASP A 84 -2.28 1.58 -13.16
CA ASP A 84 -2.76 0.91 -11.94
C ASP A 84 -2.61 -0.62 -12.04
N ASP A 85 -2.79 -1.16 -13.24
CA ASP A 85 -2.69 -2.59 -13.52
C ASP A 85 -2.07 -2.83 -14.92
N VAL A 86 -0.98 -3.58 -14.95
CA VAL A 86 -0.29 -3.97 -16.19
C VAL A 86 -1.13 -4.87 -17.10
N GLU A 87 -2.09 -5.62 -16.56
CA GLU A 87 -2.97 -6.50 -17.32
C GLU A 87 -4.12 -5.74 -18.00
N ALA A 88 -4.63 -4.69 -17.36
CA ALA A 88 -5.72 -3.86 -17.89
C ALA A 88 -5.30 -2.96 -19.07
N VAL A 89 -4.00 -2.69 -19.23
CA VAL A 89 -3.49 -1.73 -20.22
C VAL A 89 -2.81 -2.41 -21.40
N ARG A 90 -3.18 -2.03 -22.63
CA ARG A 90 -2.59 -2.58 -23.88
C ARG A 90 -1.56 -1.66 -24.55
N THR A 91 -1.46 -0.39 -24.13
CA THR A 91 -0.85 0.71 -24.92
C THR A 91 0.37 1.37 -24.29
N GLN A 92 1.27 0.59 -23.69
CA GLN A 92 2.54 1.12 -23.18
C GLN A 92 3.68 1.07 -24.23
N PRO A 93 4.77 1.85 -24.05
CA PRO A 93 5.85 1.99 -25.03
C PRO A 93 6.48 0.66 -25.46
N ILE A 94 6.88 0.63 -26.73
CA ILE A 94 7.64 -0.45 -27.33
C ILE A 94 9.02 0.08 -27.69
N VAL A 95 10.07 -0.50 -27.12
CA VAL A 95 11.47 -0.13 -27.36
C VAL A 95 12.23 -1.39 -27.75
N ASP A 96 13.00 -1.32 -28.83
CA ASP A 96 13.83 -2.43 -29.32
C ASP A 96 13.06 -3.76 -29.43
N GLY A 97 11.79 -3.67 -29.83
CA GLY A 97 10.90 -4.81 -30.00
C GLY A 97 10.28 -5.39 -28.73
N VAL A 98 10.45 -4.70 -27.59
CA VAL A 98 9.90 -5.10 -26.29
C VAL A 98 8.87 -4.08 -25.81
N GLN A 99 7.68 -4.54 -25.46
CA GLN A 99 6.71 -3.75 -24.72
C GLN A 99 7.06 -3.79 -23.23
N VAL A 100 7.19 -2.62 -22.61
CA VAL A 100 7.43 -2.47 -21.17
C VAL A 100 6.18 -1.87 -20.54
N LYS A 101 5.65 -2.47 -19.49
CA LYS A 101 4.57 -1.89 -18.68
C LYS A 101 5.01 -1.78 -17.23
N VAL A 102 4.66 -0.68 -16.59
CA VAL A 102 5.04 -0.38 -15.21
C VAL A 102 3.79 0.01 -14.45
N ALA A 103 3.46 -0.75 -13.41
CA ALA A 103 2.39 -0.42 -12.48
C ALA A 103 2.95 0.01 -11.12
N GLY A 104 2.34 1.06 -10.57
CA GLY A 104 2.54 1.48 -9.19
C GLY A 104 1.45 0.85 -8.32
N PRO A 105 1.78 0.24 -7.17
CA PRO A 105 0.76 -0.28 -6.28
C PRO A 105 -0.02 0.89 -5.66
N ALA A 106 -1.28 0.66 -5.31
CA ALA A 106 -2.06 1.67 -4.60
C ALA A 106 -1.41 2.01 -3.25
N PRO A 107 -1.36 3.30 -2.86
CA PRO A 107 -0.88 3.68 -1.55
C PRO A 107 -1.89 3.26 -0.46
N GLY A 108 -1.45 3.29 0.80
CA GLY A 108 -2.30 2.98 1.96
C GLY A 108 -2.08 1.58 2.51
N VAL A 109 -3.11 1.00 3.09
CA VAL A 109 -3.05 -0.36 3.67
C VAL A 109 -3.36 -1.38 2.59
N LYS A 110 -2.41 -2.26 2.27
CA LYS A 110 -2.61 -3.32 1.26
C LYS A 110 -3.17 -4.59 1.85
N ASP A 111 -2.79 -4.93 3.07
CA ASP A 111 -3.16 -6.19 3.72
C ASP A 111 -2.94 -6.12 5.24
N TRP A 112 -3.30 -7.20 5.93
CA TRP A 112 -3.10 -7.36 7.37
C TRP A 112 -2.87 -8.83 7.72
N ASP A 113 -2.24 -9.08 8.86
CA ASP A 113 -1.98 -10.44 9.35
C ASP A 113 -2.08 -10.53 10.88
N ILE A 114 -2.08 -11.75 11.42
CA ILE A 114 -2.04 -12.07 12.85
C ILE A 114 -0.78 -12.89 13.11
N PRO A 115 0.37 -12.23 13.34
CA PRO A 115 1.65 -12.93 13.49
C PRO A 115 1.70 -13.86 14.71
N ALA A 116 0.96 -13.52 15.76
CA ALA A 116 0.89 -14.29 17.00
C ALA A 116 -0.47 -14.15 17.70
N GLY A 117 -0.83 -15.20 18.45
CA GLY A 117 -2.00 -15.23 19.30
C GLY A 117 -3.33 -15.22 18.53
N THR A 118 -4.32 -14.53 19.10
CA THR A 118 -5.69 -14.46 18.61
C THR A 118 -6.00 -13.07 18.09
N ARG A 119 -6.68 -12.99 16.94
CA ARG A 119 -7.24 -11.74 16.46
C ARG A 119 -8.30 -11.19 17.42
N ARG A 120 -8.00 -10.07 18.09
CA ARG A 120 -8.91 -9.39 19.05
C ARG A 120 -9.80 -8.33 18.43
N PHE A 121 -9.43 -7.85 17.25
CA PHE A 121 -10.19 -6.83 16.52
C PHE A 121 -11.11 -7.43 15.46
N THR A 122 -12.18 -6.71 15.15
CA THR A 122 -13.03 -6.89 13.99
C THR A 122 -13.36 -5.52 13.41
N TRP A 123 -13.87 -5.46 12.18
CA TRP A 123 -14.37 -4.22 11.61
C TRP A 123 -15.66 -3.78 12.33
N ALA A 124 -15.85 -2.47 12.48
CA ALA A 124 -17.12 -1.90 12.96
C ALA A 124 -18.21 -2.01 11.88
N GLY A 125 -19.48 -2.01 12.29
CA GLY A 125 -20.62 -2.25 11.39
C GLY A 125 -20.69 -1.28 10.20
N GLY A 126 -20.33 -0.02 10.40
CA GLY A 126 -20.28 1.00 9.35
C GLY A 126 -18.91 1.30 8.75
N ALA A 127 -17.88 0.49 9.04
CA ALA A 127 -16.50 0.76 8.62
C ALA A 127 -16.32 0.86 7.09
N ASP A 128 -16.96 -0.02 6.33
CA ASP A 128 -16.93 0.01 4.86
C ASP A 128 -17.40 1.35 4.28
N GLY A 129 -18.34 2.03 4.96
CA GLY A 129 -18.83 3.34 4.56
C GLY A 129 -17.81 4.48 4.69
N LEU A 130 -16.69 4.27 5.38
CA LEU A 130 -15.58 5.22 5.46
C LEU A 130 -14.62 5.11 4.27
N GLY A 131 -14.65 4.01 3.52
CA GLY A 131 -13.84 3.83 2.31
C GLY A 131 -12.35 3.64 2.53
N PHE A 132 -11.92 3.25 3.74
CA PHE A 132 -10.51 2.90 3.99
C PHE A 132 -10.10 1.60 3.29
N GLU A 133 -8.81 1.49 2.95
CA GLU A 133 -8.29 0.44 2.07
C GLU A 133 -8.23 -0.94 2.76
N GLY A 134 -7.98 -0.95 4.06
CA GLY A 134 -7.68 -2.15 4.84
C GLY A 134 -8.83 -2.64 5.72
N PHE A 135 -8.82 -3.96 5.97
CA PHE A 135 -9.63 -4.60 7.00
C PHE A 135 -11.15 -4.31 6.90
N ASN A 136 -11.73 -4.43 5.70
CA ASN A 136 -13.15 -4.09 5.41
C ASN A 136 -13.50 -2.63 5.77
N GLY A 137 -12.65 -1.67 5.38
CA GLY A 137 -12.87 -0.25 5.63
C GLY A 137 -12.56 0.23 7.05
N ALA A 138 -12.04 -0.64 7.91
CA ALA A 138 -11.78 -0.29 9.31
C ALA A 138 -10.36 0.22 9.58
N ILE A 139 -9.42 0.02 8.64
CA ILE A 139 -8.04 0.51 8.78
C ILE A 139 -7.61 1.21 7.50
N GLY A 140 -7.10 2.44 7.59
CA GLY A 140 -6.76 3.21 6.40
C GLY A 140 -5.68 4.27 6.60
N TRP A 141 -5.15 4.74 5.48
CA TRP A 141 -4.25 5.89 5.41
C TRP A 141 -5.06 7.15 5.13
N ALA A 142 -5.28 7.95 6.17
CA ALA A 142 -6.12 9.14 6.10
C ALA A 142 -5.60 10.23 7.03
N SER A 143 -5.89 11.49 6.71
CA SER A 143 -5.75 12.59 7.66
C SER A 143 -7.06 12.82 8.41
N PRO A 144 -7.02 13.33 9.66
CA PRO A 144 -8.25 13.70 10.37
C PRO A 144 -9.16 14.61 9.59
N ALA A 145 -8.59 15.57 8.86
CA ALA A 145 -9.33 16.51 8.05
C ALA A 145 -10.04 15.84 6.86
N SER A 146 -9.45 14.84 6.20
CA SER A 146 -10.13 14.15 5.10
C SER A 146 -11.36 13.36 5.56
N VAL A 147 -11.31 12.80 6.78
CA VAL A 147 -12.40 11.98 7.33
C VAL A 147 -13.51 12.84 7.95
N PHE A 148 -13.15 13.94 8.61
CA PHE A 148 -14.10 14.77 9.35
C PHE A 148 -14.50 16.07 8.64
N GLY A 149 -14.05 16.29 7.40
CA GLY A 149 -14.42 17.47 6.60
C GLY A 149 -13.69 18.76 7.03
N GLY A 150 -12.40 18.64 7.36
CA GLY A 150 -11.51 19.78 7.60
C GLY A 150 -11.12 20.53 6.33
N VAL A 151 -10.33 21.59 6.48
CA VAL A 151 -9.91 22.47 5.36
C VAL A 151 -8.77 21.85 4.55
N ASP A 152 -7.68 21.45 5.22
CA ASP A 152 -6.54 20.78 4.58
C ASP A 152 -6.72 19.26 4.65
N GLN A 153 -7.31 18.69 3.61
CA GLN A 153 -7.64 17.26 3.56
C GLN A 153 -6.50 16.40 2.99
N ASN A 154 -5.30 16.98 2.83
CA ASN A 154 -4.15 16.22 2.37
C ASN A 154 -3.74 15.19 3.43
N GLN A 155 -3.09 14.13 2.95
CA GLN A 155 -2.47 13.13 3.81
C GLN A 155 -1.26 13.75 4.51
N ILE A 156 -1.13 13.54 5.82
CA ILE A 156 -0.04 14.13 6.60
C ILE A 156 1.26 13.36 6.39
N VAL A 157 1.18 12.02 6.50
CA VAL A 157 2.29 11.13 6.17
C VAL A 157 2.22 10.78 4.69
N SER A 158 3.34 10.95 3.98
CA SER A 158 3.40 10.66 2.54
C SER A 158 3.26 9.17 2.23
N ALA A 159 2.74 8.82 1.06
CA ALA A 159 2.63 7.44 0.60
C ALA A 159 3.99 6.71 0.57
N ALA A 160 5.07 7.41 0.19
CA ALA A 160 6.42 6.85 0.10
C ALA A 160 7.01 6.44 1.46
N THR A 161 6.46 6.96 2.56
CA THR A 161 6.98 6.76 3.92
C THR A 161 6.13 5.83 4.77
N LEU A 162 5.02 5.30 4.23
CA LEU A 162 4.15 4.39 4.96
C LEU A 162 4.89 3.14 5.43
N LYS A 163 4.60 2.70 6.66
CA LYS A 163 5.32 1.62 7.36
C LYS A 163 4.46 0.38 7.50
N ASN A 164 5.08 -0.80 7.45
CA ASN A 164 4.45 -1.97 8.05
C ASN A 164 4.42 -1.77 9.57
N VAL A 165 3.26 -1.93 10.21
CA VAL A 165 3.10 -1.67 11.64
C VAL A 165 2.59 -2.89 12.38
N LEU A 166 3.38 -3.37 13.33
CA LEU A 166 3.00 -4.42 14.27
C LEU A 166 2.39 -3.81 15.53
N LEU A 167 1.16 -4.19 15.82
CA LEU A 167 0.51 -3.93 17.10
C LEU A 167 0.75 -5.12 18.03
N VAL A 168 1.32 -4.85 19.20
CA VAL A 168 1.58 -5.83 20.26
C VAL A 168 0.69 -5.48 21.44
N LEU A 169 -0.27 -6.36 21.76
CA LEU A 169 -1.31 -6.06 22.73
C LEU A 169 -0.83 -6.31 24.16
N ALA A 170 -1.10 -5.37 25.07
CA ALA A 170 -0.84 -5.51 26.50
C ALA A 170 -1.79 -6.53 27.15
N ASN A 171 -1.48 -6.97 28.37
CA ASN A 171 -2.38 -7.81 29.13
C ASN A 171 -3.57 -7.00 29.66
N VAL A 172 -4.77 -7.33 29.19
CA VAL A 172 -6.05 -6.89 29.74
C VAL A 172 -6.87 -8.13 30.03
N SER A 173 -6.86 -8.57 31.28
CA SER A 173 -7.38 -9.89 31.68
C SER A 173 -8.89 -10.03 31.58
N ASP A 174 -9.63 -8.92 31.75
CA ASP A 174 -11.08 -8.89 31.61
C ASP A 174 -11.48 -8.23 30.29
N GLY A 175 -11.98 -9.05 29.37
CA GLY A 175 -12.54 -8.59 28.10
C GLY A 175 -14.02 -8.28 28.12
N SER A 176 -14.73 -8.60 29.20
CA SER A 176 -16.18 -8.44 29.26
C SER A 176 -16.61 -7.01 29.54
N VAL A 177 -15.72 -6.18 30.07
CA VAL A 177 -15.96 -4.76 30.27
C VAL A 177 -16.01 -4.02 28.94
N ASN A 178 -17.03 -3.17 28.80
CA ASN A 178 -17.17 -2.27 27.66
C ASN A 178 -16.62 -0.88 27.92
N TYR A 179 -16.27 -0.59 29.16
CA TYR A 179 -15.88 0.72 29.64
C TYR A 179 -14.90 0.57 30.80
N ASP A 180 -13.95 1.49 30.91
CA ASP A 180 -12.93 1.59 31.95
C ASP A 180 -12.18 0.26 32.19
N PRO A 181 -11.51 -0.28 31.16
CA PRO A 181 -10.75 -1.51 31.31
C PRO A 181 -9.61 -1.34 32.32
N GLN A 182 -9.27 -2.44 32.99
CA GLN A 182 -8.21 -2.48 33.98
C GLN A 182 -6.96 -3.14 33.38
N PHE A 183 -5.85 -2.40 33.36
CA PHE A 183 -4.53 -2.86 32.91
C PHE A 183 -3.42 -2.09 33.61
N ALA A 184 -2.18 -2.56 33.46
CA ALA A 184 -1.01 -2.05 34.18
C ALA A 184 -0.53 -0.67 33.69
N GLN A 185 -1.19 0.41 34.13
CA GLN A 185 -0.84 1.79 33.81
C GLN A 185 0.38 2.32 34.59
N ASP A 186 0.96 1.53 35.49
CA ASP A 186 2.16 1.87 36.28
C ASP A 186 3.48 1.66 35.52
N GLY A 187 3.40 1.16 34.27
CA GLY A 187 4.56 0.87 33.43
C GLY A 187 5.14 -0.53 33.62
N SER A 188 4.50 -1.39 34.44
CA SER A 188 4.93 -2.78 34.58
C SER A 188 4.66 -3.64 33.34
N ASP A 189 3.69 -3.26 32.50
CA ASP A 189 3.49 -3.86 31.18
C ASP A 189 4.16 -3.00 30.09
N PRO A 190 5.20 -3.51 29.41
CA PRO A 190 5.95 -2.75 28.41
C PRO A 190 5.12 -2.39 27.18
N ASN A 191 4.02 -3.11 26.93
CA ASN A 191 3.14 -2.89 25.79
C ASN A 191 1.99 -1.93 26.12
N VAL A 192 1.94 -1.33 27.32
CA VAL A 192 1.06 -0.19 27.57
C VAL A 192 1.75 1.09 27.09
N SER A 193 1.08 1.85 26.23
CA SER A 193 1.61 3.08 25.63
C SER A 193 1.03 4.33 26.28
N PHE A 194 1.87 5.37 26.34
CA PHE A 194 1.35 6.73 26.43
C PHE A 194 0.62 7.07 25.14
N GLY A 195 -0.62 7.56 25.23
CA GLY A 195 -1.44 7.95 24.10
C GLY A 195 -1.91 9.40 24.18
N TYR A 196 -1.88 10.12 23.06
CA TYR A 196 -2.55 11.41 22.96
C TYR A 196 -4.06 11.18 22.83
N ARG A 197 -4.81 11.70 23.79
CA ARG A 197 -6.26 11.52 23.85
C ARG A 197 -6.97 12.74 23.30
N PHE A 198 -7.97 12.49 22.45
CA PHE A 198 -8.86 13.50 21.88
C PHE A 198 -10.31 13.18 22.19
N LEU A 199 -11.14 14.21 22.32
CA LEU A 199 -12.56 14.05 22.59
C LEU A 199 -13.40 14.92 21.67
N ARG A 200 -14.31 14.30 20.92
CA ARG A 200 -15.33 15.02 20.16
C ARG A 200 -16.44 15.52 21.09
N GLY A 201 -16.82 16.78 20.93
CA GLY A 201 -17.95 17.37 21.67
C GLY A 201 -17.64 17.66 23.13
N ALA A 202 -16.37 17.91 23.46
CA ALA A 202 -15.94 18.21 24.82
C ALA A 202 -16.55 19.52 25.37
N SER A 203 -16.92 20.47 24.51
CA SER A 203 -17.62 21.71 24.91
C SER A 203 -19.10 21.53 25.28
N LEU A 204 -19.66 20.34 25.06
CA LEU A 204 -21.03 20.01 25.43
C LEU A 204 -21.08 19.48 26.87
N ALA A 205 -22.24 19.57 27.52
CA ALA A 205 -22.46 18.89 28.78
C ALA A 205 -22.18 17.38 28.63
N PRO A 206 -21.62 16.71 29.65
CA PRO A 206 -21.42 15.26 29.65
C PRO A 206 -22.71 14.53 29.27
N GLN A 207 -22.66 13.72 28.21
CA GLN A 207 -23.84 12.99 27.71
C GLN A 207 -24.24 11.83 28.61
N GLN A 208 -23.31 11.36 29.45
CA GLN A 208 -23.60 10.49 30.58
C GLN A 208 -22.89 11.03 31.83
N PRO A 209 -23.45 10.86 33.04
CA PRO A 209 -22.86 11.41 34.26
C PRO A 209 -21.41 10.97 34.50
N GLN A 210 -21.09 9.72 34.19
CA GLN A 210 -19.74 9.17 34.40
C GLN A 210 -18.68 9.72 33.45
N PHE A 211 -19.07 10.41 32.36
CA PHE A 211 -18.09 11.03 31.46
C PHE A 211 -17.46 12.29 32.07
N ALA A 212 -18.16 12.94 33.01
CA ALA A 212 -17.78 14.26 33.53
C ALA A 212 -16.32 14.33 34.06
N PRO A 213 -15.80 13.35 34.82
CA PRO A 213 -14.41 13.36 35.28
C PRO A 213 -13.38 13.27 34.15
N TYR A 214 -13.78 12.74 33.00
CA TYR A 214 -12.92 12.49 31.85
C TYR A 214 -13.00 13.60 30.79
N ILE A 215 -13.78 14.67 30.99
CA ILE A 215 -13.76 15.85 30.11
C ILE A 215 -12.86 16.90 30.75
N LEU A 216 -11.58 16.91 30.37
CA LEU A 216 -10.54 17.74 30.99
C LEU A 216 -10.42 19.10 30.32
N ASN A 217 -10.54 19.13 28.99
CA ASN A 217 -10.49 20.33 28.18
C ASN A 217 -11.81 20.50 27.42
N PRO A 218 -12.72 21.38 27.89
CA PRO A 218 -14.05 21.56 27.30
C PRO A 218 -14.03 22.47 26.04
N SER A 219 -12.96 22.40 25.25
CA SER A 219 -12.87 23.13 23.98
C SER A 219 -13.77 22.48 22.91
N GLY A 220 -14.17 23.27 21.91
CA GLY A 220 -14.97 22.77 20.78
C GLY A 220 -14.16 21.87 19.83
N GLY A 221 -14.87 21.19 18.92
CA GLY A 221 -14.25 20.31 17.92
C GLY A 221 -13.82 18.95 18.49
N TYR A 222 -12.60 18.54 18.14
CA TYR A 222 -11.95 17.29 18.57
C TYR A 222 -10.78 17.66 19.50
N ALA A 223 -11.15 18.09 20.71
CA ALA A 223 -10.24 18.72 21.65
C ALA A 223 -9.25 17.72 22.25
N TYR A 224 -7.96 18.05 22.23
CA TYR A 224 -6.95 17.35 23.02
C TYR A 224 -7.32 17.37 24.51
N GLN A 225 -7.20 16.21 25.16
CA GLN A 225 -7.56 16.02 26.57
C GLN A 225 -6.34 15.75 27.45
N ALA A 226 -5.50 14.77 27.08
CA ALA A 226 -4.42 14.28 27.93
C ALA A 226 -3.38 13.48 27.15
N PHE A 227 -2.22 13.26 27.80
CA PHE A 227 -1.18 12.33 27.36
C PHE A 227 -0.77 11.47 28.55
N GLU A 228 -1.24 10.22 28.57
CA GLU A 228 -1.17 9.31 29.72
C GLU A 228 -0.97 7.87 29.26
N ARG A 229 -0.55 6.96 30.16
CA ARG A 229 -0.49 5.50 29.89
C ARG A 229 -1.90 4.92 29.79
N ASN A 230 -2.55 5.11 28.65
CA ASN A 230 -3.98 4.85 28.48
C ASN A 230 -4.32 4.01 27.24
N VAL A 231 -3.31 3.52 26.52
CA VAL A 231 -3.50 2.63 25.36
C VAL A 231 -2.89 1.26 25.67
N PRO A 232 -3.68 0.18 25.79
CA PRO A 232 -3.20 -1.17 26.13
C PRO A 232 -2.61 -1.90 24.91
N LEU A 233 -1.79 -1.22 24.12
CA LEU A 233 -0.96 -1.80 23.06
C LEU A 233 0.25 -0.93 22.75
N ALA A 234 1.26 -1.52 22.12
CA ALA A 234 2.38 -0.82 21.50
C ALA A 234 2.34 -1.02 19.99
N ALA A 235 2.67 0.04 19.25
CA ALA A 235 2.81 -0.01 17.79
C ALA A 235 4.29 0.05 17.43
N TYR A 236 4.72 -0.78 16.49
CA TYR A 236 6.11 -0.84 16.02
C TYR A 236 6.16 -0.75 14.49
N ASP A 237 6.95 0.17 13.97
CA ASP A 237 7.44 0.13 12.60
C ASP A 237 8.38 -1.07 12.46
N VAL A 238 8.02 -2.00 11.57
CA VAL A 238 8.71 -3.27 11.32
C VAL A 238 9.20 -3.39 9.88
N ASP A 239 9.41 -2.27 9.18
CA ASP A 239 10.06 -2.29 7.88
C ASP A 239 11.50 -2.85 7.96
N ASP A 240 12.18 -2.64 9.09
CA ASP A 240 13.39 -3.37 9.48
C ASP A 240 13.06 -4.29 10.69
N PRO A 241 12.80 -5.59 10.45
CA PRO A 241 12.40 -6.51 11.52
C PRO A 241 13.51 -6.78 12.54
N GLU A 242 14.78 -6.52 12.21
CA GLU A 242 15.90 -6.67 13.15
C GLU A 242 16.02 -5.46 14.09
N ASN A 243 15.48 -4.30 13.70
CA ASN A 243 15.53 -3.06 14.47
C ASN A 243 14.15 -2.39 14.51
N PRO A 244 13.13 -3.03 15.11
CA PRO A 244 11.79 -2.46 15.17
C PRO A 244 11.77 -1.16 15.97
N ARG A 245 11.09 -0.14 15.43
CA ARG A 245 11.00 1.20 16.04
C ARG A 245 9.61 1.41 16.63
N ARG A 246 9.53 1.65 17.95
CA ARG A 246 8.25 1.89 18.62
C ARG A 246 7.68 3.26 18.22
N LEU A 247 6.41 3.28 17.86
CA LEU A 247 5.69 4.45 17.37
C LEU A 247 4.79 5.08 18.43
N ALA A 248 4.58 6.39 18.33
CA ALA A 248 3.58 7.10 19.10
C ALA A 248 2.16 6.74 18.63
N VAL A 249 1.22 6.77 19.57
CA VAL A 249 -0.20 6.47 19.33
C VAL A 249 -1.08 7.58 19.91
N ALA A 250 -2.27 7.69 19.35
CA ALA A 250 -3.30 8.60 19.82
C ALA A 250 -4.66 7.95 19.66
N PHE A 251 -5.69 8.46 20.32
CA PHE A 251 -7.04 7.96 20.12
C PHE A 251 -8.09 9.04 20.33
N LEU A 252 -9.26 8.80 19.74
CA LEU A 252 -10.45 9.60 19.88
C LEU A 252 -11.47 8.88 20.77
N GLU A 253 -12.23 9.67 21.52
CA GLU A 253 -13.49 9.29 22.13
C GLU A 253 -14.60 10.28 21.74
N ASN A 254 -15.86 9.94 22.03
CA ASN A 254 -17.02 10.73 21.61
C ASN A 254 -17.97 11.02 22.79
N ASN A 255 -18.11 12.29 23.16
CA ASN A 255 -19.12 12.72 24.14
C ASN A 255 -20.51 12.70 23.50
N GLN A 256 -21.09 11.50 23.40
CA GLN A 256 -22.39 11.19 22.81
C GLN A 256 -23.14 10.16 23.67
N PRO A 257 -24.47 9.99 23.51
CA PRO A 257 -25.23 9.02 24.31
C PRO A 257 -24.68 7.59 24.26
N GLY A 258 -24.12 7.14 23.12
CA GLY A 258 -23.45 5.84 22.98
C GLY A 258 -21.94 5.90 23.10
N GLY A 259 -21.39 7.00 23.64
CA GLY A 259 -19.97 7.17 23.95
C GLY A 259 -19.49 6.23 25.05
N LEU A 260 -18.17 6.06 25.15
CA LEU A 260 -17.51 5.42 26.29
C LEU A 260 -16.89 6.51 27.17
N VAL A 261 -15.85 7.22 26.75
CA VAL A 261 -15.30 8.39 27.49
C VAL A 261 -14.79 8.01 28.89
N ASP A 262 -13.85 7.05 28.96
CA ASP A 262 -13.11 6.63 30.16
C ASP A 262 -11.66 7.10 30.13
N GLY A 263 -11.26 7.72 29.01
CA GLY A 263 -9.90 8.16 28.82
C GLY A 263 -8.89 7.05 28.59
N LYS A 264 -9.34 5.85 28.23
CA LYS A 264 -8.52 4.73 27.81
C LYS A 264 -8.97 4.25 26.44
N TRP A 265 -8.03 3.94 25.55
CA TRP A 265 -8.43 3.35 24.29
C TRP A 265 -8.92 1.92 24.51
N TRP A 266 -10.22 1.71 24.32
CA TRP A 266 -10.85 0.42 24.48
C TRP A 266 -12.05 0.29 23.55
N PRO A 267 -11.85 -0.13 22.28
CA PRO A 267 -12.92 -0.08 21.31
C PRO A 267 -14.11 -0.91 21.74
N GLY A 268 -15.32 -0.38 21.54
CA GLY A 268 -16.55 -1.04 21.93
C GLY A 268 -16.65 -2.46 21.36
N ASN A 269 -17.33 -3.35 22.09
CA ASN A 269 -17.70 -4.67 21.59
C ASN A 269 -18.64 -4.51 20.38
N PHE A 270 -18.33 -5.16 19.25
CA PHE A 270 -19.13 -5.08 18.02
C PHE A 270 -20.59 -5.55 18.18
N GLN A 271 -20.87 -6.33 19.23
CA GLN A 271 -22.22 -6.80 19.55
C GLN A 271 -23.09 -5.72 20.21
N GLU A 272 -22.46 -4.67 20.73
CA GLU A 272 -23.12 -3.64 21.56
C GLU A 272 -23.00 -2.25 20.95
N TYR A 273 -21.92 -1.99 20.23
CA TYR A 273 -21.61 -0.68 19.69
C TYR A 273 -21.23 -0.74 18.22
N ASP A 274 -21.69 0.25 17.46
CA ASP A 274 -21.08 0.59 16.18
C ASP A 274 -20.04 1.70 16.42
N ASN A 275 -18.76 1.33 16.31
CA ASN A 275 -17.66 2.26 16.57
C ASN A 275 -17.59 3.40 15.55
N THR A 276 -18.30 3.31 14.42
CA THR A 276 -18.30 4.38 13.39
C THR A 276 -19.49 5.32 13.48
N ALA A 277 -20.54 4.92 14.19
CA ALA A 277 -21.75 5.71 14.32
C ALA A 277 -21.47 7.09 14.94
N GLY A 278 -22.14 8.13 14.43
CA GLY A 278 -22.03 9.49 14.98
C GLY A 278 -22.41 9.60 16.45
N SER A 279 -23.33 8.76 16.91
CA SER A 279 -23.77 8.63 18.31
C SER A 279 -23.04 7.53 19.10
N GLY A 280 -22.16 6.75 18.45
CA GLY A 280 -21.43 5.64 19.05
C GLY A 280 -20.11 6.05 19.71
N PRO A 281 -19.29 5.09 20.15
CA PRO A 281 -18.08 5.36 20.94
C PRO A 281 -17.03 6.21 20.23
N ARG A 282 -16.79 5.92 18.95
CA ARG A 282 -15.66 6.43 18.14
C ARG A 282 -14.32 6.32 18.85
N GLU A 283 -14.08 5.17 19.47
CA GLU A 283 -12.81 4.70 20.04
C GLU A 283 -11.80 4.43 18.92
N TRP A 284 -11.43 5.48 18.19
CA TRP A 284 -10.61 5.36 17.00
C TRP A 284 -9.15 5.54 17.39
N LEU A 285 -8.32 4.58 17.04
CA LEU A 285 -6.88 4.64 17.28
C LEU A 285 -6.19 5.27 16.07
N PHE A 286 -5.20 6.09 16.35
CA PHE A 286 -4.30 6.68 15.39
C PHE A 286 -2.88 6.22 15.68
N ILE A 287 -2.17 5.82 14.63
CA ILE A 287 -0.75 5.48 14.69
C ILE A 287 0.01 6.61 14.01
N LEU A 288 1.00 7.16 14.69
CA LEU A 288 1.79 8.28 14.18
C LEU A 288 3.12 7.75 13.61
N ASP A 289 3.60 8.32 12.50
CA ASP A 289 4.99 8.15 12.07
C ASP A 289 5.90 9.08 12.89
N ALA A 290 5.98 8.78 14.19
CA ALA A 290 6.80 9.49 15.17
C ALA A 290 7.26 8.50 16.24
N ASP A 291 8.45 8.74 16.79
CA ASP A 291 8.99 7.88 17.84
C ASP A 291 8.10 7.91 19.09
N TYR A 292 7.93 6.76 19.71
CA TYR A 292 7.32 6.66 21.02
C TYR A 292 8.10 7.48 22.05
N SER A 293 7.37 8.16 22.94
CA SER A 293 7.93 8.97 24.01
C SER A 293 7.06 8.83 25.26
N GLU A 294 7.68 8.95 26.43
CA GLU A 294 6.96 9.11 27.71
C GLU A 294 6.73 10.59 28.07
N THR A 295 7.27 11.51 27.27
CA THR A 295 7.06 12.96 27.38
C THR A 295 6.24 13.45 26.18
N PRO A 296 5.17 14.24 26.38
CA PRO A 296 4.34 14.68 25.27
C PRO A 296 5.09 15.70 24.41
N ASN A 297 4.88 15.61 23.10
CA ASN A 297 5.26 16.65 22.15
C ASN A 297 4.19 17.76 22.19
N PRO A 298 4.53 19.01 22.56
CA PRO A 298 3.58 20.12 22.61
C PRO A 298 2.84 20.37 21.29
N THR A 299 3.47 20.09 20.15
CA THR A 299 2.87 20.27 18.83
C THR A 299 1.65 19.35 18.63
N TYR A 300 1.61 18.19 19.28
CA TYR A 300 0.50 17.23 19.17
C TYR A 300 -0.65 17.53 20.15
N GLN A 301 -0.47 18.49 21.07
CA GLN A 301 -1.46 18.87 22.08
C GLN A 301 -2.43 19.97 21.58
N GLN A 302 -2.81 19.89 20.30
CA GLN A 302 -3.73 20.82 19.65
C GLN A 302 -5.05 20.14 19.28
N GLU A 303 -5.98 20.83 18.64
CA GLU A 303 -7.21 20.19 18.12
C GLU A 303 -6.87 19.22 16.97
N LEU A 304 -7.51 18.05 16.93
CA LEU A 304 -7.11 16.93 16.06
C LEU A 304 -7.22 17.23 14.56
N ILE A 305 -8.29 17.90 14.11
CA ILE A 305 -8.59 18.12 12.68
C ILE A 305 -7.63 19.12 12.06
N GLY A 306 -7.32 20.20 12.78
CA GLY A 306 -6.45 21.27 12.30
C GLY A 306 -4.95 20.99 12.42
N ASN A 307 -4.56 19.90 13.08
CA ASN A 307 -3.16 19.65 13.42
C ASN A 307 -2.41 18.88 12.34
N VAL A 308 -1.95 19.60 11.30
CA VAL A 308 -1.13 19.05 10.20
C VAL A 308 0.28 18.63 10.63
N ASP A 309 0.73 19.05 11.81
CA ASP A 309 2.07 18.71 12.32
C ASP A 309 2.07 17.39 13.10
N MET A 310 0.91 16.79 13.40
CA MET A 310 0.80 15.48 14.04
C MET A 310 0.79 14.40 12.96
N PRO A 311 1.87 13.60 12.79
CA PRO A 311 2.08 12.75 11.63
C PRO A 311 1.26 11.47 11.69
N ILE A 312 -0.07 11.58 11.71
CA ILE A 312 -0.99 10.45 11.71
C ILE A 312 -0.82 9.70 10.39
N MET A 313 -0.41 8.45 10.50
CA MET A 313 -0.19 7.53 9.39
C MET A 313 -1.41 6.63 9.17
N TYR A 314 -1.90 5.98 10.23
CA TYR A 314 -3.01 5.03 10.12
C TYR A 314 -4.14 5.34 11.08
N TRP A 315 -5.36 5.05 10.61
CA TRP A 315 -6.61 5.06 11.35
C TRP A 315 -7.04 3.63 11.63
N LEU A 316 -7.55 3.38 12.82
CA LEU A 316 -8.22 2.14 13.16
C LEU A 316 -9.56 2.48 13.80
N THR A 317 -10.65 2.21 13.06
CA THR A 317 -12.04 2.33 13.52
C THR A 317 -12.61 0.98 13.97
N VAL A 318 -11.71 0.07 14.36
CA VAL A 318 -12.00 -1.30 14.74
C VAL A 318 -12.94 -1.41 15.94
N ALA A 319 -13.62 -2.54 16.06
CA ALA A 319 -14.36 -2.95 17.24
C ALA A 319 -13.69 -4.17 17.89
N ARG A 320 -13.92 -4.42 19.18
CA ARG A 320 -13.52 -5.70 19.80
C ARG A 320 -14.41 -6.82 19.31
N ARG A 321 -13.85 -8.00 19.09
CA ARG A 321 -14.54 -9.21 18.58
C ARG A 321 -15.31 -9.96 19.68
N GLY A 322 -16.24 -9.27 20.34
CA GLY A 322 -16.97 -9.80 21.49
C GLY A 322 -16.38 -9.33 22.82
N PRO A 323 -16.84 -9.89 23.94
CA PRO A 323 -16.30 -9.64 25.27
C PRO A 323 -14.94 -10.36 25.46
N VAL A 324 -13.96 -10.08 24.60
CA VAL A 324 -12.67 -10.79 24.55
C VAL A 324 -11.54 -9.98 25.20
N PRO A 325 -10.68 -10.62 26.04
CA PRO A 325 -9.53 -9.96 26.66
C PRO A 325 -8.44 -9.69 25.63
N PHE A 326 -7.45 -8.86 26.00
CA PHE A 326 -6.20 -8.71 25.24
C PHE A 326 -5.10 -9.49 25.95
N SER A 327 -4.40 -10.34 25.20
CA SER A 327 -3.22 -11.09 25.64
C SER A 327 -3.41 -11.78 27.01
N PRO A 328 -4.48 -12.57 27.23
CA PRO A 328 -4.88 -13.08 28.55
C PRO A 328 -3.86 -14.01 29.22
N GLY A 329 -3.01 -14.67 28.45
CA GLY A 329 -1.91 -15.52 28.90
C GLY A 329 -0.63 -14.75 29.24
N GLY A 330 -0.53 -13.47 28.87
CA GLY A 330 0.58 -12.59 29.19
C GLY A 330 0.83 -11.55 28.10
N THR A 331 1.42 -10.41 28.47
CA THR A 331 1.67 -9.29 27.53
C THR A 331 2.35 -9.71 26.23
N GLY A 332 1.86 -9.20 25.10
CA GLY A 332 2.37 -9.48 23.76
C GLY A 332 2.00 -10.84 23.16
N GLU A 333 1.18 -11.66 23.85
CA GLU A 333 0.64 -12.91 23.31
C GLU A 333 -0.14 -12.68 22.00
N ASP A 334 -0.99 -11.65 21.96
CA ASP A 334 -1.78 -11.31 20.79
C ASP A 334 -1.13 -10.17 19.99
N GLN A 335 -1.06 -10.34 18.67
CA GLN A 335 -0.47 -9.37 17.76
C GLN A 335 -1.35 -9.14 16.51
N PHE A 336 -1.23 -7.95 15.93
CA PHE A 336 -1.92 -7.59 14.68
C PHE A 336 -0.96 -6.80 13.79
N LEU A 337 -0.75 -7.25 12.56
CA LEU A 337 0.15 -6.61 11.60
C LEU A 337 -0.65 -5.85 10.54
N ILE A 338 -0.30 -4.60 10.32
CA ILE A 338 -0.78 -3.76 9.22
C ILE A 338 0.33 -3.74 8.17
N LEU A 339 -0.02 -4.08 6.92
CA LEU A 339 0.91 -4.07 5.80
C LEU A 339 0.63 -2.89 4.88
N ALA A 340 1.66 -2.07 4.63
CA ALA A 340 1.59 -0.92 3.75
C ALA A 340 1.76 -1.33 2.28
N GLY A 341 1.01 -0.68 1.38
CA GLY A 341 1.36 -0.63 -0.04
C GLY A 341 2.63 0.19 -0.23
N LYS A 342 3.70 -0.45 -0.70
CA LYS A 342 4.99 0.21 -0.93
C LYS A 342 5.02 0.76 -2.36
N ILE A 343 4.72 2.04 -2.53
CA ILE A 343 4.72 2.66 -3.87
C ILE A 343 6.12 2.63 -4.50
N ASN A 344 6.18 2.73 -5.83
CA ASN A 344 7.46 2.97 -6.50
C ASN A 344 8.06 4.30 -6.04
N THR A 345 9.36 4.31 -5.79
CA THR A 345 10.15 5.46 -5.37
C THR A 345 11.34 5.66 -6.30
N VAL A 346 12.03 6.79 -6.18
CA VAL A 346 13.27 7.05 -6.94
C VAL A 346 14.42 6.09 -6.60
N ASN A 347 14.28 5.29 -5.54
CA ASN A 347 15.25 4.26 -5.15
C ASN A 347 14.97 2.91 -5.80
N ASP A 348 13.78 2.73 -6.42
CA ASP A 348 13.41 1.49 -7.06
C ASP A 348 14.05 1.34 -8.44
N VAL A 349 14.55 0.13 -8.70
CA VAL A 349 15.19 -0.22 -9.95
C VAL A 349 14.74 -1.61 -10.37
N PHE A 350 14.22 -1.75 -11.58
CA PHE A 350 13.89 -3.04 -12.19
C PHE A 350 14.77 -3.30 -13.41
N GLU A 351 15.15 -4.55 -13.62
CA GLU A 351 16.04 -4.93 -14.72
C GLU A 351 15.48 -6.11 -15.52
N PHE A 352 15.67 -6.07 -16.84
CA PHE A 352 15.41 -7.20 -17.74
C PHE A 352 16.43 -7.25 -18.88
N GLN A 353 16.55 -8.41 -19.51
CA GLN A 353 17.43 -8.60 -20.66
C GLN A 353 16.67 -9.15 -21.86
N THR A 354 16.95 -8.58 -23.03
CA THR A 354 16.36 -9.03 -24.29
C THR A 354 17.19 -10.15 -24.92
N PRO A 355 16.59 -11.03 -25.73
CA PRO A 355 17.37 -11.99 -26.51
C PRO A 355 18.18 -11.26 -27.60
N ALA A 356 19.32 -11.83 -27.99
CA ALA A 356 20.10 -11.32 -29.12
C ALA A 356 19.60 -11.91 -30.45
N VAL A 357 19.57 -11.09 -31.51
CA VAL A 357 19.36 -11.59 -32.87
C VAL A 357 20.69 -12.08 -33.44
N VAL A 358 20.75 -13.36 -33.78
CA VAL A 358 21.93 -13.95 -34.42
C VAL A 358 21.82 -13.78 -35.94
N ARG A 359 22.88 -13.24 -36.55
CA ARG A 359 23.04 -13.10 -38.00
C ARG A 359 24.37 -13.74 -38.41
N SER A 360 24.35 -14.67 -39.36
CA SER A 360 25.57 -15.35 -39.83
C SER A 360 25.47 -15.78 -41.29
N ASP A 361 26.59 -15.69 -42.00
CA ASP A 361 26.74 -16.16 -43.37
C ASP A 361 26.70 -17.69 -43.45
N GLU A 362 27.21 -18.39 -42.43
CA GLU A 362 27.11 -19.85 -42.30
C GLU A 362 25.66 -20.29 -42.15
N LEU A 363 24.88 -19.62 -41.31
CA LEU A 363 23.44 -19.86 -41.19
C LEU A 363 22.72 -19.54 -42.50
N THR A 364 23.16 -18.50 -43.23
CA THR A 364 22.61 -18.17 -44.54
C THR A 364 22.83 -19.32 -45.52
N LYS A 365 24.06 -19.85 -45.61
CA LYS A 365 24.38 -21.00 -46.47
C LYS A 365 23.52 -22.23 -46.11
N GLN A 366 23.43 -22.55 -44.81
CA GLN A 366 22.59 -23.65 -44.33
C GLN A 366 21.09 -23.47 -44.64
N ASP A 367 20.59 -22.23 -44.62
CA ASP A 367 19.20 -21.95 -44.97
C ASP A 367 18.96 -21.99 -46.48
N LEU A 368 19.94 -21.58 -47.29
CA LEU A 368 19.89 -21.74 -48.74
C LEU A 368 19.82 -23.22 -49.15
N ASP A 369 20.52 -24.12 -48.44
CA ASP A 369 20.45 -25.57 -48.68
C ASP A 369 19.05 -26.16 -48.43
N LYS A 370 18.23 -25.50 -47.59
CA LYS A 370 16.82 -25.89 -47.36
C LYS A 370 15.88 -25.39 -48.45
N ILE A 371 16.34 -24.48 -49.31
CA ILE A 371 15.61 -24.06 -50.52
C ILE A 371 15.80 -25.13 -51.58
N ASN A 372 15.10 -26.25 -51.42
CA ASN A 372 15.23 -27.44 -52.27
C ASN A 372 14.19 -27.49 -53.42
N VAL A 373 13.45 -26.41 -53.66
CA VAL A 373 12.44 -26.35 -54.72
C VAL A 373 13.04 -25.73 -55.98
N PHE A 374 13.54 -26.59 -56.86
CA PHE A 374 13.86 -26.23 -58.24
C PHE A 374 13.34 -27.29 -59.22
N PRO A 375 12.59 -26.90 -60.26
CA PRO A 375 12.18 -25.54 -60.58
C PRO A 375 11.03 -25.06 -59.69
N ASN A 376 11.02 -23.75 -59.39
CA ASN A 376 9.88 -23.05 -58.79
C ASN A 376 8.61 -23.38 -59.61
N PRO A 377 7.56 -24.00 -59.05
CA PRO A 377 6.37 -24.37 -59.79
C PRO A 377 5.50 -23.13 -60.01
N TYR A 378 5.95 -22.23 -60.88
CA TYR A 378 5.08 -21.27 -61.54
C TYR A 378 4.91 -21.71 -63.00
N TYR A 379 4.02 -22.67 -63.22
CA TYR A 379 3.46 -22.90 -64.55
C TYR A 379 2.36 -21.86 -64.78
N ALA A 380 2.73 -20.62 -65.12
CA ALA A 380 1.79 -19.76 -65.84
C ALA A 380 1.67 -20.33 -67.26
N LYS A 381 0.63 -21.12 -67.49
CA LYS A 381 0.17 -21.41 -68.85
C LYS A 381 -1.04 -20.52 -69.10
N ASN A 382 -0.81 -19.38 -69.75
CA ASN A 382 -1.89 -18.53 -70.25
C ASN A 382 -2.34 -19.07 -71.63
N PRO A 383 -3.64 -19.31 -71.86
CA PRO A 383 -4.18 -19.65 -73.19
C PRO A 383 -3.86 -18.65 -74.31
N SER A 384 -3.38 -17.44 -73.99
CA SER A 384 -3.01 -16.39 -74.94
C SER A 384 -1.50 -16.28 -75.21
N GLU A 385 -0.66 -17.19 -74.72
CA GLU A 385 0.75 -17.25 -75.11
C GLU A 385 0.92 -18.09 -76.39
N THR A 386 0.82 -17.43 -77.55
CA THR A 386 1.28 -18.00 -78.83
C THR A 386 2.78 -17.74 -79.00
N SER A 387 3.50 -18.79 -79.39
CA SER A 387 4.94 -18.85 -79.71
C SER A 387 5.45 -17.76 -80.62
#